data_AF-A0A7W1CAH6-F1
#
_entry.id   AF-A0A7W1CAH6-F1
#
_cell.length_a   1.000
_cell.length_b   1.000
_cell.length_c   1.000
_cell.angle_alpha   90.00
_cell.angle_beta   90.00
_cell.angle_gamma   90.00
#
_symmetry.space_group_name_H-M   'P 1'
#
loop_
_entity.id
_entity.type
_entity.pdbx_description
1 polymer ?
#
loop_
_entity_poly.entity_id
_entity_poly.type
_entity_poly.pdbx_seq_one_letter_code
_entity_poly.pdbx_strand_id
1 'polypeptide(L)'
;MLTPNWTLRRREPNLLAGAVAGLAGGLAASWIMNQFQAAVPLKSFKTLLGEAGGKSSGSSSGGESADPATVQAAEAVSERLLDHELTDDEKDWAGAAVHYTFGSSAGLVYGLLAEGKPEVTAGLGLPFGAAFWLTVDEGAVPALGLSKAPWAYPSSVHVYSLVSHLVYGLSAEAVRRLVRSALR
;
A
#
# COMPACT_ATOMS: atom_id res chain seq x y z
N MET A 1 -8.47 -38.36 -35.60
CA MET A 1 -7.66 -37.16 -35.26
C MET A 1 -8.61 -35.99 -35.08
N LEU A 2 -8.83 -35.54 -33.84
CA LEU A 2 -9.61 -34.35 -33.51
C LEU A 2 -8.77 -33.59 -32.48
N THR A 3 -8.14 -32.48 -32.87
CA THR A 3 -7.46 -31.59 -31.94
C THR A 3 -8.50 -30.64 -31.32
N PRO A 4 -8.65 -30.60 -29.98
CA PRO A 4 -9.55 -29.64 -29.35
C PRO A 4 -8.97 -28.23 -29.49
N ASN A 5 -9.74 -27.34 -30.12
CA ASN A 5 -9.33 -25.96 -30.40
C ASN A 5 -9.60 -25.08 -29.15
N TRP A 6 -8.72 -25.16 -28.15
CA TRP A 6 -8.74 -24.30 -26.97
C TRP A 6 -8.23 -22.90 -27.32
N THR A 7 -9.05 -22.11 -28.01
CA THR A 7 -8.80 -20.68 -28.12
C THR A 7 -9.11 -20.05 -26.75
N LEU A 8 -8.07 -19.81 -25.95
CA LEU A 8 -8.16 -18.89 -24.82
C LEU A 8 -8.63 -17.55 -25.39
N ARG A 9 -9.91 -17.24 -25.21
CA ARG A 9 -10.52 -15.97 -25.62
C ARG A 9 -9.82 -14.88 -24.81
N ARG A 10 -8.74 -14.30 -25.34
CA ARG A 10 -8.09 -13.13 -24.73
C ARG A 10 -9.17 -12.04 -24.66
N ARG A 11 -9.53 -11.63 -23.44
CA ARG A 11 -10.44 -10.50 -23.24
C ARG A 11 -9.79 -9.28 -23.88
N GLU A 12 -10.57 -8.50 -24.63
CA GLU A 12 -10.06 -7.25 -25.15
C GLU A 12 -9.74 -6.29 -24.01
N PRO A 13 -8.65 -5.51 -24.11
CA PRO A 13 -8.26 -4.57 -23.07
C PRO A 13 -9.38 -3.54 -22.85
N ASN A 14 -9.84 -3.40 -21.60
CA ASN A 14 -10.80 -2.37 -21.22
C ASN A 14 -10.21 -1.55 -20.06
N LEU A 15 -9.60 -0.42 -20.41
CA LEU A 15 -8.91 0.45 -19.46
C LEU A 15 -9.85 0.98 -18.37
N LEU A 16 -11.11 1.26 -18.68
CA LEU A 16 -12.08 1.72 -17.69
C LEU A 16 -12.40 0.60 -16.69
N ALA A 17 -12.65 -0.62 -17.16
CA ALA A 17 -12.85 -1.77 -16.30
C ALA A 17 -11.61 -2.07 -15.45
N GLY A 18 -10.41 -1.92 -16.02
CA GLY A 18 -9.13 -2.01 -15.31
C GLY A 18 -9.00 -0.96 -14.21
N ALA A 19 -9.31 0.30 -14.51
CA ALA A 19 -9.24 1.40 -13.55
C ALA A 19 -10.23 1.20 -12.39
N VAL A 20 -11.49 0.84 -12.68
CA VAL A 20 -12.51 0.58 -11.65
C VAL A 20 -12.13 -0.62 -10.79
N ALA A 21 -11.68 -1.72 -11.41
CA ALA A 21 -11.21 -2.89 -10.67
C ALA A 21 -9.96 -2.59 -9.84
N GLY A 22 -9.07 -1.76 -10.37
CA GLY A 22 -7.87 -1.29 -9.68
C GLY A 22 -8.18 -0.43 -8.46
N LEU A 23 -9.07 0.57 -8.62
CA LEU A 23 -9.54 1.42 -7.52
C LEU A 23 -10.14 0.59 -6.38
N ALA A 24 -11.08 -0.31 -6.72
CA ALA A 24 -11.70 -1.20 -5.75
C ALA A 24 -10.65 -2.11 -5.08
N GLY A 25 -9.69 -2.61 -5.86
CA GLY A 25 -8.58 -3.41 -5.37
C GLY A 25 -7.70 -2.66 -4.38
N GLY A 26 -7.28 -1.43 -4.71
CA GLY A 26 -6.45 -0.60 -3.84
C GLY A 26 -7.16 -0.23 -2.53
N LEU A 27 -8.43 0.16 -2.61
CA LEU A 27 -9.22 0.49 -1.41
C LEU A 27 -9.34 -0.72 -0.46
N ALA A 28 -9.73 -1.88 -1.00
CA ALA A 28 -9.86 -3.10 -0.22
C ALA A 28 -8.49 -3.56 0.33
N ALA A 29 -7.44 -3.44 -0.46
CA ALA A 29 -6.08 -3.80 -0.07
C ALA A 29 -5.55 -2.94 1.07
N SER A 30 -5.79 -1.62 1.04
CA SER A 30 -5.47 -0.72 2.16
C SER A 30 -6.20 -1.14 3.43
N TRP A 31 -7.49 -1.47 3.33
CA TRP A 31 -8.24 -1.95 4.49
C TRP A 31 -7.69 -3.28 5.02
N ILE A 32 -7.39 -4.25 4.16
CA ILE A 32 -6.82 -5.55 4.56
C ILE A 32 -5.45 -5.37 5.20
N MET A 33 -4.61 -4.48 4.67
CA MET A 33 -3.31 -4.15 5.24
C MET A 33 -3.46 -3.59 6.66
N ASN A 34 -4.42 -2.69 6.91
CA ASN A 34 -4.72 -2.20 8.26
C ASN A 34 -5.11 -3.33 9.21
N GLN A 35 -5.94 -4.28 8.75
CA GLN A 35 -6.31 -5.45 9.56
C GLN A 35 -5.09 -6.35 9.85
N PHE A 36 -4.21 -6.54 8.87
CA PHE A 36 -2.96 -7.29 9.04
C PHE A 36 -2.07 -6.62 10.09
N GLN A 37 -1.87 -5.32 10.00
CA GLN A 37 -1.03 -4.56 10.93
C GLN A 37 -1.61 -4.51 12.35
N ALA A 38 -2.94 -4.49 12.47
CA ALA A 38 -3.63 -4.63 13.76
C ALA A 38 -3.47 -6.04 14.35
N ALA A 39 -3.55 -7.08 13.52
CA ALA A 39 -3.42 -8.47 13.95
C ALA A 39 -1.97 -8.88 14.24
N VAL A 40 -1.01 -8.33 13.50
CA VAL A 40 0.42 -8.66 13.58
C VAL A 40 1.19 -7.36 13.81
N PRO A 41 1.34 -6.91 15.06
CA PRO A 41 2.03 -5.66 15.34
C PRO A 41 3.53 -5.77 15.05
N LEU A 42 4.17 -4.66 14.71
CA LEU A 42 5.63 -4.55 14.46
C LEU A 42 6.49 -5.17 15.57
N LYS A 43 6.03 -5.12 16.83
CA LYS A 43 6.73 -5.74 17.97
C LYS A 43 6.98 -7.23 17.75
N SER A 44 6.06 -7.95 17.11
CA SER A 44 6.22 -9.35 16.75
C SER A 44 7.44 -9.56 15.85
N PHE A 45 7.63 -8.70 14.84
CA PHE A 45 8.79 -8.75 13.94
C PHE A 45 10.10 -8.36 14.66
N LYS A 46 10.07 -7.34 15.54
CA LYS A 46 11.22 -6.98 16.38
C LYS A 46 11.67 -8.16 17.24
N THR A 47 10.72 -8.91 17.81
CA THR A 47 11.03 -10.12 18.59
C THR A 47 11.57 -11.24 17.71
N LEU A 48 10.96 -11.51 16.55
CA LEU A 48 11.41 -12.57 15.63
C LEU A 48 12.84 -12.34 15.11
N LEU A 49 13.23 -11.08 14.88
CA LEU A 49 14.55 -10.72 14.38
C LEU A 49 15.58 -10.47 15.51
N GLY A 50 15.22 -10.71 16.77
CA GLY A 50 16.12 -10.52 17.92
C GLY A 50 16.44 -9.06 18.26
N GLU A 51 15.69 -8.12 17.70
CA GLU A 51 15.86 -6.67 17.92
C GLU A 51 15.06 -6.14 19.12
N ALA A 52 14.33 -7.02 19.83
CA ALA A 52 13.52 -6.65 21.00
C ALA A 52 14.34 -6.27 22.26
N GLY A 53 15.63 -6.61 22.31
CA GLY A 53 16.52 -6.35 23.46
C GLY A 53 17.39 -5.08 23.35
N GLY A 54 17.42 -4.43 22.19
CA GLY A 54 18.15 -3.18 22.01
C GLY A 54 17.32 -2.01 22.51
N LYS A 55 17.91 -1.10 23.30
CA LYS A 55 17.39 0.27 23.46
C LYS A 55 17.57 1.02 22.13
N SER A 56 16.85 0.61 21.09
CA SER A 56 16.76 1.35 19.84
C SER A 56 15.51 2.23 19.92
N SER A 57 15.76 3.48 20.25
CA SER A 57 14.83 4.60 20.05
C SER A 57 14.47 4.68 18.57
N GLY A 58 13.43 3.96 18.15
CA GLY A 58 13.12 3.76 16.74
C GLY A 58 11.78 3.08 16.52
N SER A 59 10.71 3.85 16.70
CA SER A 59 9.41 3.66 16.06
C SER A 59 8.75 2.28 16.28
N SER A 60 8.27 2.04 17.49
CA SER A 60 6.85 1.67 17.61
C SER A 60 6.04 2.96 17.43
N SER A 61 4.94 2.91 16.69
CA SER A 61 3.89 3.92 16.81
C SER A 61 3.64 4.21 18.31
N GLY A 62 3.73 5.48 18.71
CA GLY A 62 3.49 5.90 20.10
C GLY A 62 4.76 6.27 20.89
N GLY A 63 5.43 7.35 20.48
CA GLY A 63 6.49 8.01 21.25
C GLY A 63 6.54 9.52 20.95
N GLU A 64 5.49 10.25 21.34
CA GLU A 64 5.48 11.66 21.79
C GLU A 64 6.16 12.76 20.94
N SER A 65 6.08 12.75 19.59
CA SER A 65 6.15 14.01 18.78
C SER A 65 6.10 13.90 17.25
N ALA A 66 6.11 12.71 16.64
CA ALA A 66 6.07 12.60 15.17
C ALA A 66 4.83 11.83 14.70
N ASP A 67 3.92 12.55 14.06
CA ASP A 67 2.70 12.01 13.48
C ASP A 67 3.00 11.04 12.32
N PRO A 68 2.11 10.08 11.99
CA PRO A 68 2.28 9.22 10.82
C PRO A 68 2.48 10.03 9.53
N ALA A 69 3.24 9.48 8.56
CA ALA A 69 3.50 10.18 7.30
C ALA A 69 2.22 10.59 6.54
N THR A 70 1.13 9.85 6.70
CA THR A 70 -0.17 10.19 6.11
C THR A 70 -0.83 11.38 6.80
N VAL A 71 -0.66 11.52 8.12
CA VAL A 71 -1.12 12.68 8.89
C VAL A 71 -0.28 13.89 8.53
N GLN A 72 1.05 13.77 8.54
CA GLN A 72 1.96 14.85 8.11
C GLN A 72 1.66 15.32 6.67
N ALA A 73 1.33 14.40 5.77
CA ALA A 73 0.88 14.75 4.42
C ALA A 73 -0.48 15.47 4.42
N ALA A 74 -1.42 15.05 5.27
CA ALA A 74 -2.71 15.71 5.43
C ALA A 74 -2.56 17.13 5.98
N GLU A 75 -1.74 17.31 7.02
CA GLU A 75 -1.39 18.61 7.59
C GLU A 75 -0.76 19.52 6.53
N ALA A 76 0.27 19.02 5.82
CA ALA A 76 0.93 19.80 4.77
C ALA A 76 -0.03 20.23 3.64
N VAL A 77 -1.06 19.44 3.34
CA VAL A 77 -2.11 19.80 2.37
C VAL A 77 -3.08 20.82 2.97
N SER A 78 -3.54 20.60 4.20
CA SER A 78 -4.49 21.48 4.90
C SER A 78 -3.91 22.88 5.11
N GLU A 79 -2.69 22.97 5.63
CA GLU A 79 -2.02 24.25 5.85
C GLU A 79 -1.76 24.98 4.53
N ARG A 80 -1.30 24.29 3.49
CA ARG A 80 -0.90 24.96 2.23
C ARG A 80 -2.06 25.36 1.33
N LEU A 81 -3.18 24.62 1.38
CA LEU A 81 -4.30 24.82 0.47
C LEU A 81 -5.53 25.42 1.15
N LEU A 82 -5.73 25.13 2.44
CA LEU A 82 -6.91 25.53 3.21
C LEU A 82 -6.58 26.55 4.32
N ASP A 83 -5.29 26.80 4.59
CA ASP A 83 -4.82 27.69 5.66
C ASP A 83 -5.40 27.28 7.04
N HIS A 84 -5.52 25.96 7.26
CA HIS A 84 -6.13 25.38 8.47
C HIS A 84 -5.20 24.35 9.10
N GLU A 85 -4.85 24.57 10.37
CA GLU A 85 -4.14 23.59 11.21
C GLU A 85 -5.11 22.53 11.71
N LEU A 86 -4.81 21.25 11.45
CA LEU A 86 -5.68 20.15 11.85
C LEU A 86 -5.61 19.92 13.37
N THR A 87 -6.77 19.88 14.00
CA THR A 87 -6.94 19.38 15.38
C THR A 87 -6.62 17.89 15.49
N ASP A 88 -6.36 17.37 16.70
CA ASP A 88 -6.03 15.95 16.90
C ASP A 88 -7.10 14.99 16.34
N ASP A 89 -8.38 15.31 16.55
CA ASP A 89 -9.50 14.54 15.97
C ASP A 89 -9.52 14.62 14.44
N GLU A 90 -9.10 15.76 13.87
CA GLU A 90 -9.02 15.94 12.43
C GLU A 90 -7.86 15.17 11.80
N LYS A 91 -6.72 15.08 12.50
CA LYS A 91 -5.55 14.31 12.07
C LYS A 91 -5.87 12.85 11.85
N ASP A 92 -6.65 12.25 12.75
CA ASP A 92 -7.02 10.83 12.66
C ASP A 92 -7.80 10.52 11.38
N TRP A 93 -8.87 11.28 11.10
CA TRP A 93 -9.66 11.04 9.89
C TRP A 93 -8.93 11.49 8.63
N ALA A 94 -8.19 12.61 8.68
CA ALA A 94 -7.47 13.14 7.52
C ALA A 94 -6.32 12.21 7.12
N GLY A 95 -5.57 11.68 8.09
CA GLY A 95 -4.55 10.67 7.87
C GLY A 95 -5.12 9.37 7.28
N ALA A 96 -6.29 8.93 7.75
CA ALA A 96 -7.00 7.80 7.15
C ALA A 96 -7.45 8.10 5.71
N ALA A 97 -7.99 9.29 5.46
CA ALA A 97 -8.42 9.72 4.13
C ALA A 97 -7.26 9.75 3.13
N VAL A 98 -6.11 10.31 3.53
CA VAL A 98 -4.88 10.28 2.72
C VAL A 98 -4.45 8.84 2.46
N HIS A 99 -4.42 7.99 3.48
CA HIS A 99 -4.03 6.58 3.34
C HIS A 99 -4.90 5.84 2.32
N TYR A 100 -6.22 5.90 2.47
CA TYR A 100 -7.15 5.20 1.56
C TYR A 100 -7.16 5.80 0.16
N THR A 101 -7.01 7.12 0.02
CA THR A 101 -6.93 7.79 -1.28
C THR A 101 -5.65 7.40 -2.02
N PHE A 102 -4.52 7.39 -1.32
CA PHE A 102 -3.24 7.01 -1.88
C PHE A 102 -3.21 5.54 -2.29
N GLY A 103 -3.70 4.64 -1.42
CA GLY A 103 -3.84 3.22 -1.73
C GLY A 103 -4.79 2.98 -2.92
N SER A 104 -5.97 3.59 -2.92
CA SER A 104 -6.90 3.49 -4.06
C SER A 104 -6.26 3.96 -5.38
N SER A 105 -5.50 5.06 -5.34
CA SER A 105 -4.79 5.59 -6.51
C SER A 105 -3.69 4.64 -7.00
N ALA A 106 -2.93 4.04 -6.09
CA ALA A 106 -1.95 3.01 -6.44
C ALA A 106 -2.64 1.78 -7.07
N GLY A 107 -3.79 1.37 -6.53
CA GLY A 107 -4.63 0.32 -7.11
C GLY A 107 -5.14 0.67 -8.50
N LEU A 108 -5.57 1.91 -8.75
CA LEU A 108 -5.97 2.41 -10.08
C LEU A 108 -4.82 2.23 -11.08
N VAL A 109 -3.62 2.69 -10.72
CA VAL A 109 -2.42 2.56 -11.56
C VAL A 109 -2.13 1.09 -11.84
N TYR A 110 -2.19 0.23 -10.83
CA TYR A 110 -2.02 -1.21 -11.00
C TYR A 110 -3.06 -1.81 -11.95
N GLY A 111 -4.33 -1.41 -11.82
CA GLY A 111 -5.42 -1.89 -12.67
C GLY A 111 -5.28 -1.47 -14.13
N LEU A 112 -4.86 -0.23 -14.40
CA LEU A 112 -4.54 0.24 -15.75
C LEU A 112 -3.37 -0.54 -16.36
N LEU A 113 -2.30 -0.73 -15.59
CA LEU A 113 -1.13 -1.49 -16.02
C LEU A 113 -1.49 -2.95 -16.30
N ALA A 114 -2.34 -3.57 -15.48
CA ALA A 114 -2.78 -4.95 -15.64
C ALA A 114 -3.59 -5.19 -16.93
N GLU A 115 -4.37 -4.20 -17.40
CA GLU A 115 -5.06 -4.29 -18.70
C GLU A 115 -4.11 -4.08 -19.88
N GLY A 116 -3.16 -3.14 -19.76
CA GLY A 116 -2.22 -2.84 -20.84
C GLY A 116 -1.09 -3.87 -21.00
N LYS A 117 -0.66 -4.50 -19.90
CA LYS A 117 0.43 -5.48 -19.82
C LYS A 117 0.05 -6.58 -18.83
N PRO A 118 -0.62 -7.66 -19.28
CA PRO A 118 -1.07 -8.75 -18.40
C PRO A 118 0.05 -9.37 -17.55
N GLU A 119 1.30 -9.28 -17.99
CA GLU A 119 2.50 -9.73 -17.26
C GLU A 119 2.67 -9.03 -15.91
N VAL A 120 2.13 -7.82 -15.73
CA VAL A 120 2.11 -7.07 -14.45
C VAL A 120 1.32 -7.83 -13.36
N THR A 121 0.44 -8.74 -13.76
CA THR A 121 -0.33 -9.58 -12.84
C THR A 121 0.38 -10.87 -12.42
N ALA A 122 1.57 -11.13 -12.99
CA ALA A 122 2.38 -12.28 -12.61
C ALA A 122 2.80 -12.18 -11.14
N GLY A 123 2.86 -13.33 -10.46
CA GLY A 123 3.19 -13.36 -9.04
C GLY A 123 2.10 -12.80 -8.11
N LEU A 124 0.84 -12.77 -8.56
CA LEU A 124 -0.33 -12.40 -7.75
C LEU A 124 -0.22 -11.00 -7.10
N GLY A 125 0.38 -10.03 -7.79
CA GLY A 125 0.52 -8.67 -7.28
C GLY A 125 1.64 -8.48 -6.24
N LEU A 126 2.34 -9.55 -5.83
CA LEU A 126 3.48 -9.47 -4.91
C LEU A 126 4.62 -8.59 -5.46
N PRO A 127 5.04 -8.71 -6.73
CA PRO A 127 6.09 -7.83 -7.26
C PRO A 127 5.68 -6.36 -7.27
N PHE A 128 4.39 -6.08 -7.52
CA PHE A 128 3.86 -4.73 -7.47
C PHE A 128 3.90 -4.18 -6.04
N GLY A 129 3.46 -4.95 -5.04
CA GLY A 129 3.54 -4.56 -3.62
C GLY A 129 4.98 -4.27 -3.19
N ALA A 130 5.94 -5.14 -3.55
CA ALA A 130 7.36 -4.92 -3.23
C ALA A 130 7.93 -3.68 -3.92
N ALA A 131 7.62 -3.46 -5.20
CA ALA A 131 8.06 -2.27 -5.92
C ALA A 131 7.44 -0.98 -5.33
N PHE A 132 6.17 -1.05 -4.92
CA PHE A 132 5.47 0.06 -4.30
C PHE A 132 6.08 0.43 -2.94
N TRP A 133 6.35 -0.57 -2.08
CA TRP A 133 7.09 -0.38 -0.83
C TRP A 133 8.44 0.32 -1.07
N LEU A 134 9.26 -0.22 -1.98
CA LEU A 134 10.58 0.34 -2.25
C LEU A 134 10.50 1.79 -2.76
N THR A 135 9.51 2.09 -3.60
CA THR A 135 9.35 3.42 -4.18
C THR A 135 8.85 4.43 -3.15
N VAL A 136 7.89 4.02 -2.32
CA VAL A 136 7.19 4.94 -1.41
C VAL A 136 7.91 5.02 -0.07
N ASP A 137 8.04 3.90 0.65
CA ASP A 137 8.54 3.88 2.02
C ASP A 137 10.05 4.12 2.09
N GLU A 138 10.80 3.56 1.14
CA GLU A 138 12.26 3.69 1.11
C GLU A 138 12.74 4.87 0.25
N GLY A 139 11.83 5.49 -0.51
CA GLY A 139 12.13 6.53 -1.48
C GLY A 139 11.38 7.83 -1.23
N ALA A 140 10.12 7.88 -1.64
CA ALA A 140 9.32 9.11 -1.67
C ALA A 140 9.08 9.70 -0.27
N VAL A 141 8.70 8.89 0.71
CA VAL A 141 8.38 9.36 2.06
C VAL A 141 9.61 10.00 2.74
N PRO A 142 10.80 9.35 2.76
CA PRO A 142 12.03 9.99 3.24
C PRO A 142 12.43 11.22 2.43
N ALA A 143 12.32 11.17 1.10
CA ALA A 143 12.71 12.29 0.22
C ALA A 143 11.85 13.53 0.43
N LEU A 144 10.59 13.35 0.84
CA LEU A 144 9.67 14.42 1.21
C LEU A 144 9.82 14.88 2.66
N GLY A 145 10.71 14.26 3.44
CA GLY A 145 10.93 14.57 4.86
C GLY A 145 9.82 14.07 5.79
N LEU A 146 8.94 13.19 5.31
CA LEU A 146 7.82 12.64 6.07
C LEU A 146 8.22 11.46 6.96
N SER A 147 9.45 10.96 6.81
CA SER A 147 10.07 9.96 7.68
C SER A 147 11.59 10.15 7.78
N LYS A 148 12.25 9.41 8.67
CA LYS A 148 13.72 9.36 8.71
C LYS A 148 14.26 8.65 7.46
N ALA A 149 15.55 8.84 7.18
CA ALA A 149 16.20 8.10 6.12
C ALA A 149 16.14 6.56 6.35
N PRO A 150 16.05 5.74 5.29
CA PRO A 150 15.96 4.28 5.37
C PRO A 150 16.93 3.63 6.36
N TRP A 151 18.21 3.97 6.27
CA TRP A 151 19.28 3.39 7.10
C TRP A 151 19.20 3.74 8.59
N ALA A 152 18.28 4.62 9.00
CA ALA A 152 18.05 4.96 10.40
C ALA A 152 17.09 3.99 11.10
N TYR A 153 16.39 3.13 10.35
CA TYR A 153 15.47 2.15 10.89
C TYR A 153 16.11 0.77 11.06
N PRO A 154 15.70 -0.02 12.07
CA PRO A 154 16.16 -1.39 12.22
C PRO A 154 15.57 -2.29 11.11
N SER A 155 16.21 -3.44 10.87
CA SER A 155 15.82 -4.36 9.80
C SER A 155 14.38 -4.85 9.93
N SER A 156 13.88 -5.01 11.17
CA SER A 156 12.47 -5.37 11.41
C SER A 156 11.46 -4.39 10.84
N VAL A 157 11.76 -3.08 10.79
CA VAL A 157 10.84 -2.09 10.24
C VAL A 157 10.73 -2.27 8.73
N HIS A 158 11.85 -2.46 8.03
CA HIS A 158 11.87 -2.71 6.59
C HIS A 158 11.16 -4.02 6.23
N VAL A 159 11.46 -5.11 6.96
CA VAL A 159 10.81 -6.42 6.72
C VAL A 159 9.31 -6.34 7.01
N TYR A 160 8.93 -5.70 8.11
CA TYR A 160 7.52 -5.51 8.46
C TYR A 160 6.77 -4.69 7.42
N SER A 161 7.35 -3.57 6.96
CA SER A 161 6.72 -2.76 5.93
C SER A 161 6.64 -3.51 4.60
N LEU A 162 7.70 -4.20 4.18
CA LEU A 162 7.68 -5.02 2.98
C LEU A 162 6.57 -6.08 3.05
N VAL A 163 6.46 -6.83 4.15
CA VAL A 163 5.40 -7.83 4.31
C VAL A 163 4.01 -7.20 4.26
N SER A 164 3.82 -6.04 4.91
CA SER A 164 2.55 -5.30 4.85
C SER A 164 2.19 -4.92 3.41
N HIS A 165 3.17 -4.51 2.61
CA HIS A 165 2.99 -4.16 1.20
C HIS A 165 2.82 -5.38 0.28
N LEU A 166 3.39 -6.54 0.63
CA LEU A 166 3.08 -7.80 -0.03
C LEU A 166 1.63 -8.22 0.20
N VAL A 167 1.12 -8.04 1.43
CA VAL A 167 -0.31 -8.25 1.76
C VAL A 167 -1.18 -7.31 0.94
N TYR A 168 -0.80 -6.03 0.84
CA TYR A 168 -1.48 -5.06 -0.01
C TYR A 168 -1.50 -5.51 -1.48
N GLY A 169 -0.35 -5.84 -2.07
CA GLY A 169 -0.24 -6.26 -3.48
C GLY A 169 -1.07 -7.51 -3.79
N LEU A 170 -1.00 -8.52 -2.91
CA LEU A 170 -1.81 -9.74 -3.03
C LEU A 170 -3.31 -9.45 -2.99
N SER A 171 -3.73 -8.62 -2.03
CA SER A 171 -5.12 -8.24 -1.84
C SER A 171 -5.66 -7.43 -3.02
N ALA A 172 -4.87 -6.47 -3.49
CA ALA A 172 -5.23 -5.62 -4.62
C ALA A 172 -5.45 -6.47 -5.88
N GLU A 173 -4.56 -7.42 -6.15
CA GLU A 173 -4.71 -8.31 -7.30
C GLU A 173 -5.89 -9.27 -7.16
N ALA A 174 -6.12 -9.84 -5.98
CA ALA A 174 -7.25 -10.72 -5.73
C ALA A 174 -8.59 -9.99 -5.99
N VAL A 175 -8.76 -8.81 -5.40
CA VAL A 175 -9.99 -8.02 -5.55
C VAL A 175 -10.13 -7.48 -6.97
N ARG A 176 -9.04 -6.98 -7.59
CA ARG A 176 -9.05 -6.53 -8.99
C ARG A 176 -9.51 -7.66 -9.91
N ARG A 177 -9.00 -8.88 -9.76
CA ARG A 177 -9.43 -10.04 -10.56
C ARG A 177 -10.92 -10.32 -10.41
N LEU A 178 -11.44 -10.26 -9.20
CA LEU A 178 -12.86 -10.49 -8.92
C LEU A 178 -13.73 -9.42 -9.57
N VAL A 179 -13.43 -8.14 -9.33
CA VAL A 179 -14.19 -7.01 -9.88
C VAL A 179 -14.12 -6.99 -11.41
N ARG A 180 -12.91 -7.15 -11.97
CA ARG A 180 -12.73 -7.18 -13.43
C ARG A 180 -13.49 -8.34 -14.08
N SER A 181 -13.63 -9.46 -13.39
CA SER A 181 -14.41 -10.60 -13.88
C SER A 181 -15.92 -10.34 -13.91
N ALA A 182 -16.41 -9.45 -13.04
CA ALA A 182 -17.80 -9.01 -13.01
C ALA A 182 -18.12 -7.92 -14.06
N LEU A 183 -17.17 -7.01 -14.33
CA LEU A 183 -17.29 -5.90 -15.28
C LEU A 183 -17.09 -6.33 -16.75
N ARG A 184 -17.93 -7.23 -17.27
CA ARG A 184 -17.80 -7.84 -18.60
C ARG A 184 -17.40 -6.87 -19.71
#